data_AF-F3ZSV8-F1
#
_entry.id   AF-F3ZSV8-F1
#
_cell.length_a   1.000
_cell.length_b   1.000
_cell.length_c   1.000
_cell.angle_alpha   90.00
_cell.angle_beta   90.00
_cell.angle_gamma   90.00
#
_symmetry.space_group_name_H-M   'P 1'
#
loop_
_entity.id
_entity.type
_entity.pdbx_description
1 polymer ?
#
loop_
_entity_poly.entity_id
_entity_poly.type
_entity_poly.pdbx_seq_one_letter_code
_entity_poly.pdbx_strand_id
1 'polypeptide(L)'
;MQQEVTLSKKSCSKYGVLSMIGWNVLIISLLLATQKPLEALLTSDGLRLSGMGFLFFLWSGIWFFIGYQYRKKYLRQKEDYKEEYSEEEQKDFDKAYFQYCLSKNTKAISTVLFITIPWYFIGYVQGDTMHMRDYLVMGILLLISATLYGIHKRYRNTL
;
A
#
# COMPACT_ATOMS: atom_id res chain seq x y z
N MET A 1 -25.50 -20.74 2.44
CA MET A 1 -24.86 -20.28 1.19
C MET A 1 -25.03 -18.78 0.89
N GLN A 2 -26.22 -18.23 0.58
CA GLN A 2 -26.35 -16.79 0.19
C GLN A 2 -25.91 -15.79 1.29
N GLN A 3 -26.12 -16.10 2.57
CA GLN A 3 -25.74 -15.23 3.68
C GLN A 3 -24.21 -15.22 3.93
N GLU A 4 -23.54 -16.32 3.65
CA GLU A 4 -22.08 -16.47 3.76
C GLU A 4 -21.35 -15.71 2.65
N VAL A 5 -21.87 -15.80 1.42
CA VAL A 5 -21.36 -15.06 0.26
C VAL A 5 -21.48 -13.54 0.46
N THR A 6 -22.57 -13.08 1.07
CA THR A 6 -22.79 -11.64 1.34
C THR A 6 -21.90 -11.13 2.48
N LEU A 7 -21.69 -11.91 3.54
CA LEU A 7 -20.74 -11.60 4.61
C LEU A 7 -19.28 -11.55 4.12
N SER A 8 -18.88 -12.51 3.27
CA SER A 8 -17.56 -12.55 2.62
C SER A 8 -17.33 -11.31 1.75
N LYS A 9 -18.32 -10.92 0.93
CA LYS A 9 -18.24 -9.72 0.08
C LYS A 9 -18.12 -8.43 0.90
N LYS A 10 -18.86 -8.32 2.02
CA LYS A 10 -18.78 -7.17 2.94
C LYS A 10 -17.42 -7.10 3.62
N SER A 11 -16.85 -8.24 4.03
CA SER A 11 -15.49 -8.30 4.58
C SER A 11 -14.45 -7.87 3.55
N CYS A 12 -14.51 -8.36 2.32
CA CYS A 12 -13.58 -7.98 1.25
C CYS A 12 -13.60 -6.47 0.96
N SER A 13 -14.80 -5.87 0.89
CA SER A 13 -14.96 -4.42 0.70
C SER A 13 -14.34 -3.62 1.84
N LYS A 14 -14.56 -4.02 3.11
CA LYS A 14 -13.95 -3.36 4.28
C LYS A 14 -12.42 -3.33 4.20
N TYR A 15 -11.78 -4.44 3.84
CA TYR A 15 -10.32 -4.50 3.72
C TYR A 15 -9.80 -3.73 2.50
N GLY A 16 -10.57 -3.67 1.40
CA GLY A 16 -10.30 -2.77 0.28
C GLY A 16 -10.30 -1.31 0.73
N VAL A 17 -11.35 -0.87 1.44
CA VAL A 17 -11.43 0.50 1.98
C VAL A 17 -10.30 0.79 2.95
N LEU A 18 -9.97 -0.16 3.86
CA LEU A 18 -8.88 0.03 4.82
C LEU A 18 -7.52 0.20 4.11
N SER A 19 -7.25 -0.61 3.08
CA SER A 19 -6.02 -0.47 2.27
C SER A 19 -5.97 0.87 1.54
N MET A 20 -7.11 1.31 0.98
CA MET A 20 -7.22 2.60 0.32
C MET A 20 -6.97 3.76 1.29
N ILE A 21 -7.60 3.74 2.47
CA ILE A 21 -7.41 4.76 3.51
C ILE A 21 -5.96 4.78 3.98
N GLY A 22 -5.38 3.62 4.29
CA GLY A 22 -3.99 3.52 4.74
C GLY A 22 -3.01 4.15 3.75
N TRP A 23 -3.19 3.90 2.45
CA TRP A 23 -2.36 4.51 1.42
C TRP A 23 -2.57 6.04 1.30
N ASN A 24 -3.82 6.50 1.34
CA ASN A 24 -4.12 7.93 1.27
C ASN A 24 -3.56 8.70 2.48
N VAL A 25 -3.65 8.13 3.68
CA VAL A 25 -3.03 8.70 4.90
C VAL A 25 -1.51 8.79 4.73
N LEU A 26 -0.86 7.78 4.15
CA LEU A 26 0.58 7.80 3.87
C LEU A 26 0.95 8.95 2.91
N ILE A 27 0.19 9.12 1.83
CA ILE A 27 0.39 10.22 0.87
C ILE A 27 0.19 11.58 1.55
N ILE A 28 -0.92 11.78 2.27
CA ILE A 28 -1.21 13.05 2.94
C ILE A 28 -0.13 13.36 3.99
N SER A 29 0.36 12.36 4.71
CA SER A 29 1.44 12.53 5.68
C SER A 29 2.75 12.98 5.02
N LEU A 30 3.09 12.41 3.85
CA LEU A 30 4.24 12.85 3.04
C LEU A 30 4.08 14.30 2.56
N LEU A 31 2.87 14.68 2.11
CA LEU A 31 2.57 16.05 1.69
C LEU A 31 2.69 17.04 2.86
N LEU A 32 2.12 16.71 4.03
CA LEU A 32 2.20 17.57 5.22
C LEU A 32 3.64 17.72 5.74
N ALA A 33 4.43 16.63 5.72
CA ALA A 33 5.83 16.65 6.16
C ALA A 33 6.70 17.61 5.32
N THR A 34 6.33 17.85 4.06
CA THR A 34 7.07 18.72 3.15
C THR A 34 6.63 20.18 3.23
N GLN A 35 5.64 20.53 4.09
CA GLN A 35 5.10 21.88 4.32
C GLN A 35 4.78 22.70 3.06
N LYS A 36 4.66 22.05 1.89
CA LYS A 36 4.11 22.70 0.70
C LYS A 36 2.59 22.73 0.86
N PRO A 37 1.94 23.88 0.61
CA PRO A 37 0.54 24.01 0.93
C PRO A 37 -0.24 23.06 0.04
N LEU A 38 -1.05 22.20 0.67
CA LEU A 38 -2.13 21.45 0.03
C LEU A 38 -2.94 22.36 -0.90
N GLU A 39 -3.01 23.65 -0.54
CA GLU A 39 -3.58 24.73 -1.36
C GLU A 39 -2.94 24.82 -2.74
N ALA A 40 -1.62 24.77 -2.94
CA ALA A 40 -1.02 24.83 -4.28
C ALA A 40 -1.44 23.66 -5.19
N LEU A 41 -1.74 22.50 -4.60
CA LEU A 41 -2.30 21.32 -5.27
C LEU A 41 -3.81 21.44 -5.53
N LEU A 42 -4.51 22.34 -4.82
CA LEU A 42 -5.95 22.62 -4.90
C LEU A 42 -6.27 23.92 -5.68
N THR A 43 -5.33 24.86 -5.79
CA THR A 43 -5.50 26.20 -6.37
C THR A 43 -4.80 26.38 -7.71
N SER A 44 -3.93 25.46 -8.14
CA SER A 44 -3.39 25.52 -9.50
C SER A 44 -4.49 25.15 -10.50
N ASP A 45 -5.08 26.17 -11.13
CA ASP A 45 -6.00 26.18 -12.26
C ASP A 45 -6.75 24.87 -12.52
N GLY A 46 -8.07 24.87 -12.36
CA GLY A 46 -8.97 23.71 -12.40
C GLY A 46 -8.85 22.73 -13.60
N LEU A 47 -8.03 23.04 -14.60
CA LEU A 47 -7.62 22.14 -15.67
C LEU A 47 -6.49 21.16 -15.25
N ARG A 48 -5.53 21.54 -14.38
CA ARG A 48 -4.44 20.68 -13.86
C ARG A 48 -4.87 19.75 -12.74
N LEU A 49 -5.86 20.16 -11.94
CA LEU A 49 -6.48 19.30 -10.90
C LEU A 49 -7.15 18.06 -11.48
N SER A 50 -7.73 18.15 -12.70
CA SER A 50 -8.46 17.04 -13.29
C SER A 50 -7.55 15.86 -13.59
N GLY A 51 -6.34 16.09 -14.11
CA GLY A 51 -5.38 15.03 -14.42
C GLY A 51 -4.73 14.43 -13.17
N MET A 52 -4.24 15.26 -12.26
CA MET A 52 -3.55 14.77 -11.05
C MET A 52 -4.53 14.16 -10.04
N GLY A 53 -5.72 14.77 -9.88
CA GLY A 53 -6.80 14.22 -9.08
C GLY A 53 -7.33 12.89 -9.64
N PHE A 54 -7.45 12.76 -10.97
CA PHE A 54 -7.81 11.50 -11.61
C PHE A 54 -6.75 10.42 -11.40
N LEU A 55 -5.45 10.77 -11.47
CA LEU A 55 -4.37 9.84 -11.13
C LEU A 55 -4.43 9.41 -9.67
N PHE A 56 -4.65 10.33 -8.72
CA PHE A 56 -4.83 9.98 -7.30
C PHE A 56 -6.05 9.08 -7.07
N PHE A 57 -7.15 9.33 -7.77
CA PHE A 57 -8.36 8.53 -7.68
C PHE A 57 -8.15 7.12 -8.26
N LEU A 58 -7.57 7.01 -9.46
CA LEU A 58 -7.19 5.73 -10.05
C LEU A 58 -6.23 4.96 -9.16
N TRP A 59 -5.23 5.65 -8.60
CA TRP A 59 -4.25 5.04 -7.71
C TRP A 59 -4.89 4.54 -6.41
N SER A 60 -5.80 5.32 -5.82
CA SER A 60 -6.61 4.89 -4.68
C SER A 60 -7.47 3.68 -5.01
N GLY A 61 -8.06 3.64 -6.22
CA GLY A 61 -8.81 2.51 -6.74
C GLY A 61 -7.96 1.24 -6.87
N ILE A 62 -6.70 1.36 -7.31
CA ILE A 62 -5.74 0.25 -7.35
C ILE A 62 -5.52 -0.32 -5.94
N TRP A 63 -5.27 0.53 -4.94
CA TRP A 63 -5.08 0.08 -3.56
C TRP A 63 -6.34 -0.54 -2.95
N PHE A 64 -7.52 -0.01 -3.28
CA PHE A 64 -8.78 -0.64 -2.93
C PHE A 64 -8.88 -2.05 -3.51
N PHE A 65 -8.59 -2.20 -4.81
CA PHE A 65 -8.66 -3.50 -5.49
C PHE A 65 -7.64 -4.50 -4.95
N ILE A 66 -6.43 -4.05 -4.64
CA ILE A 66 -5.40 -4.85 -3.97
C ILE A 66 -5.94 -5.38 -2.63
N GLY A 67 -6.43 -4.50 -1.75
CA GLY A 67 -6.98 -4.90 -0.45
C GLY A 67 -8.16 -5.86 -0.57
N TYR A 68 -9.05 -5.61 -1.54
CA TYR A 68 -10.20 -6.47 -1.82
C TYR A 68 -9.76 -7.87 -2.27
N GLN A 69 -8.86 -7.96 -3.27
CA GLN A 69 -8.40 -9.22 -3.82
C GLN A 69 -7.59 -10.04 -2.81
N TYR A 70 -6.74 -9.39 -2.01
CA TYR A 70 -6.00 -10.07 -0.95
C TYR A 70 -6.92 -10.66 0.12
N ARG A 71 -7.95 -9.92 0.54
CA ARG A 71 -8.94 -10.45 1.48
C ARG A 71 -9.73 -11.61 0.89
N LYS A 72 -10.11 -11.52 -0.39
CA LYS A 72 -10.81 -12.61 -1.09
C LYS A 72 -9.96 -13.88 -1.17
N LYS A 73 -8.67 -13.75 -1.53
CA LYS A 73 -7.73 -14.88 -1.56
C LYS A 73 -7.53 -15.50 -0.18
N TYR A 74 -7.40 -14.66 0.85
CA TYR A 74 -7.27 -15.12 2.23
C TYR A 74 -8.48 -15.94 2.69
N LEU A 75 -9.70 -15.45 2.41
CA LEU A 75 -10.91 -16.19 2.80
C LEU A 75 -10.98 -17.56 2.13
N ARG A 76 -10.67 -17.64 0.83
CA ARG A 76 -10.63 -18.93 0.11
C ARG A 76 -9.59 -19.87 0.70
N GLN A 77 -8.33 -19.42 0.84
CA GLN A 77 -7.27 -20.26 1.38
C GLN A 77 -7.51 -20.65 2.84
N LYS A 78 -8.22 -19.82 3.61
CA LYS A 78 -8.63 -20.15 4.98
C LYS A 78 -9.74 -21.20 5.03
N GLU A 79 -10.68 -21.18 4.08
CA GLU A 79 -11.69 -22.23 3.93
C GLU A 79 -11.03 -23.55 3.51
N ASP A 80 -10.17 -23.53 2.48
CA ASP A 80 -9.43 -24.72 2.04
C ASP A 80 -8.59 -25.32 3.20
N TYR A 81 -7.89 -24.48 3.97
CA TYR A 81 -7.09 -24.92 5.11
C TYR A 81 -7.92 -25.47 6.29
N LYS A 82 -9.16 -25.01 6.43
CA LYS A 82 -10.09 -25.52 7.46
C LYS A 82 -10.60 -26.92 7.13
N GLU A 83 -10.73 -27.24 5.84
CA GLU A 83 -11.16 -28.56 5.40
C GLU A 83 -10.05 -29.61 5.55
N GLU A 84 -8.78 -29.19 5.52
CA GLU A 84 -7.63 -30.09 5.45
C GLU A 84 -6.85 -30.24 6.77
N TYR A 85 -6.96 -29.29 7.71
CA TYR A 85 -6.17 -29.26 8.97
C TYR A 85 -7.01 -29.13 10.24
N SER A 86 -6.48 -29.66 11.35
CA SER A 86 -7.12 -29.65 12.68
C SER A 86 -7.24 -28.24 13.28
N GLU A 87 -8.18 -28.02 14.21
CA GLU A 87 -8.40 -26.69 14.84
C GLU A 87 -7.14 -26.13 15.54
N GLU A 88 -6.26 -27.01 16.03
CA GLU A 88 -4.98 -26.61 16.64
C GLU A 88 -3.98 -26.07 15.61
N GLU A 89 -3.93 -26.65 14.42
CA GLU A 89 -3.07 -26.20 13.31
C GLU A 89 -3.61 -24.92 12.65
N GLN A 90 -4.93 -24.70 12.72
CA GLN A 90 -5.57 -23.47 12.22
C GLN A 90 -5.19 -22.21 13.00
N LYS A 91 -4.75 -22.34 14.27
CA LYS A 91 -4.33 -21.18 15.09
C LYS A 91 -3.12 -20.46 14.50
N ASP A 92 -2.22 -21.18 13.85
CA ASP A 92 -1.00 -20.62 13.27
C ASP A 92 -1.17 -20.15 11.82
N PHE A 93 -2.28 -20.53 11.17
CA PHE A 93 -2.57 -20.17 9.79
C PHE A 93 -2.56 -18.66 9.56
N ASP A 94 -3.20 -17.88 10.43
CA ASP A 94 -3.30 -16.42 10.25
C ASP A 94 -1.92 -15.74 10.28
N LYS A 95 -1.01 -16.23 11.14
CA LYS A 95 0.35 -15.72 11.27
C LYS A 95 1.22 -16.15 10.08
N ALA A 96 1.16 -17.42 9.70
CA ALA A 96 1.90 -17.95 8.55
C ALA A 96 1.45 -17.28 7.24
N TYR A 97 0.13 -17.13 7.04
CA TYR A 97 -0.45 -16.46 5.89
C TYR A 97 -0.07 -14.98 5.84
N PHE A 98 -0.06 -14.29 6.99
CA PHE A 98 0.41 -12.91 7.06
C PHE A 98 1.86 -12.79 6.60
N GLN A 99 2.76 -13.65 7.09
CA GLN A 99 4.16 -13.65 6.67
C GLN A 99 4.33 -13.99 5.18
N TYR A 100 3.56 -14.95 4.66
CA TYR A 100 3.54 -15.28 3.25
C TYR A 100 3.10 -14.07 2.39
N CYS A 101 1.97 -13.44 2.74
CA CYS A 101 1.50 -12.24 2.06
C CYS A 101 2.51 -11.10 2.15
N LEU A 102 3.12 -10.89 3.32
CA LEU A 102 4.16 -9.89 3.50
C LEU A 102 5.30 -10.18 2.54
N SER A 103 5.91 -11.38 2.58
CA SER A 103 7.05 -11.74 1.73
C SER A 103 6.80 -11.56 0.22
N LYS A 104 5.61 -11.93 -0.26
CA LYS A 104 5.20 -11.78 -1.67
C LYS A 104 5.01 -10.33 -2.08
N ASN A 105 4.42 -9.50 -1.21
CA ASN A 105 4.13 -8.09 -1.51
C ASN A 105 5.31 -7.16 -1.24
N THR A 106 6.23 -7.55 -0.36
CA THR A 106 7.34 -6.70 0.08
C THR A 106 8.19 -6.21 -1.10
N LYS A 107 8.40 -7.06 -2.12
CA LYS A 107 9.09 -6.66 -3.35
C LYS A 107 8.33 -5.58 -4.12
N ALA A 108 7.02 -5.77 -4.31
CA ALA A 108 6.18 -4.82 -5.04
C ALA A 108 6.10 -3.47 -4.31
N ILE A 109 5.91 -3.49 -2.98
CA ILE A 109 5.88 -2.28 -2.14
C ILE A 109 7.24 -1.57 -2.17
N SER A 110 8.35 -2.30 -2.03
CA SER A 110 9.70 -1.73 -2.12
C SER A 110 9.94 -1.07 -3.49
N THR A 111 9.56 -1.72 -4.58
CA THR A 111 9.65 -1.14 -5.94
C THR A 111 8.81 0.12 -6.08
N VAL A 112 7.56 0.11 -5.58
CA VAL A 112 6.68 1.29 -5.62
C VAL A 112 7.30 2.45 -4.84
N LEU A 113 7.80 2.21 -3.63
CA LEU A 113 8.48 3.23 -2.82
C LEU A 113 9.75 3.75 -3.52
N PHE A 114 10.52 2.88 -4.16
CA PHE A 114 11.71 3.27 -4.89
C PHE A 114 11.41 4.14 -6.12
N ILE A 115 10.40 3.77 -6.91
CA ILE A 115 9.93 4.58 -8.07
C ILE A 115 9.33 5.92 -7.64
N THR A 116 8.79 5.99 -6.42
CA THR A 116 8.24 7.24 -5.87
C THR A 116 9.35 8.29 -5.66
N ILE A 117 10.61 7.90 -5.44
CA ILE A 117 11.74 8.82 -5.23
C ILE A 117 12.05 9.69 -6.46
N PRO A 118 12.29 9.14 -7.67
CA PRO A 118 12.49 9.96 -8.86
C PRO A 118 11.23 10.73 -9.26
N TRP A 119 10.04 10.19 -9.00
CA TRP A 119 8.78 10.92 -9.23
C TRP A 119 8.66 12.14 -8.31
N TYR A 120 9.07 12.01 -7.04
CA TYR A 120 9.22 13.12 -6.13
C TYR A 120 10.23 14.14 -6.67
N PHE A 121 11.40 13.70 -7.13
CA PHE A 121 12.42 14.59 -7.68
C PHE A 121 11.90 15.39 -8.90
N ILE A 122 11.26 14.73 -9.86
CA ILE A 122 10.75 15.36 -11.09
C ILE A 122 9.56 16.29 -10.81
N GLY A 123 8.65 15.90 -9.93
CA GLY A 123 7.44 16.66 -9.65
C GLY A 123 7.59 17.76 -8.60
N TYR A 124 8.53 17.63 -7.64
CA TYR A 124 8.63 18.52 -6.46
C TYR A 124 9.86 19.45 -6.45
N VAL A 125 10.92 19.16 -7.21
CA VAL A 125 12.19 19.92 -7.21
C VAL A 125 12.29 20.92 -8.37
N GLN A 126 11.29 20.97 -9.26
CA GLN A 126 11.24 21.98 -10.32
C GLN A 126 10.89 23.35 -9.73
N GLY A 127 11.90 24.11 -9.30
CA GLY A 127 11.78 25.55 -9.03
C GLY A 127 12.44 26.07 -7.75
N ASP A 128 12.56 25.24 -6.71
CA ASP A 128 13.13 25.64 -5.41
C ASP A 128 14.39 24.82 -5.07
N THR A 129 15.34 25.47 -4.38
CA THR A 129 16.47 24.80 -3.73
C THR A 129 15.98 23.73 -2.76
N MET A 130 16.47 22.49 -2.89
CA MET A 130 16.13 21.40 -1.98
C MET A 130 16.38 21.78 -0.51
N HIS A 131 15.37 21.61 0.34
CA HIS A 131 15.51 21.84 1.76
C HIS A 131 15.91 20.55 2.48
N MET A 132 16.53 20.67 3.66
CA MET A 132 16.95 19.53 4.49
C MET A 132 15.82 18.51 4.76
N ARG A 133 14.56 18.98 4.77
CA ARG A 133 13.37 18.15 4.96
C ARG A 133 13.09 17.22 3.78
N ASP A 134 13.34 17.66 2.56
CA ASP A 134 13.20 16.83 1.35
C ASP A 134 14.18 15.66 1.39
N TYR A 135 15.42 15.93 1.80
CA TYR A 135 16.44 14.91 2.02
C TYR A 135 16.06 13.92 3.13
N LEU A 136 15.44 14.38 4.21
CA LEU A 136 14.95 13.50 5.28
C LEU A 136 13.81 12.60 4.80
N VAL A 137 12.84 13.14 4.06
CA VAL A 137 11.72 12.37 3.51
C VAL A 137 12.23 11.32 2.52
N MET A 138 13.10 11.70 1.59
CA MET A 138 13.73 10.77 0.65
C MET A 138 14.58 9.71 1.38
N GLY A 139 15.34 10.10 2.40
CA GLY A 139 16.16 9.20 3.21
C GLY A 139 15.30 8.16 3.95
N ILE A 140 14.20 8.58 4.58
CA ILE A 140 13.27 7.67 5.26
C ILE A 140 12.62 6.71 4.26
N LEU A 141 12.15 7.22 3.10
CA LEU A 141 11.58 6.39 2.04
C LEU A 141 12.58 5.33 1.55
N LEU A 142 13.84 5.73 1.38
CA LEU A 142 14.92 4.85 0.93
C LEU A 142 15.27 3.80 1.99
N LEU A 143 15.33 4.17 3.26
CA LEU A 143 15.51 3.25 4.39
C LEU A 143 14.36 2.24 4.52
N ILE A 144 13.11 2.69 4.39
CA ILE A 144 11.94 1.82 4.41
C ILE A 144 11.98 0.88 3.19
N SER A 145 12.31 1.38 2.00
CA SER A 145 12.43 0.55 0.81
C SER A 145 13.55 -0.50 0.95
N ALA A 146 14.71 -0.12 1.50
CA ALA A 146 15.84 -1.02 1.72
C ALA A 146 15.54 -2.09 2.77
N THR A 147 14.89 -1.73 3.88
CA THR A 147 14.48 -2.68 4.92
C THR A 147 13.43 -3.66 4.40
N LEU A 148 12.42 -3.18 3.65
CA LEU A 148 11.47 -4.04 2.95
C LEU A 148 12.21 -4.98 1.98
N TYR A 149 13.08 -4.46 1.12
CA TYR A 149 13.85 -5.32 0.20
C TYR A 149 14.69 -6.38 0.94
N GLY A 150 15.33 -6.01 2.05
CA GLY A 150 16.08 -6.92 2.92
C GLY A 150 15.20 -8.03 3.50
N ILE A 151 14.00 -7.69 4.00
CA ILE A 151 13.01 -8.65 4.48
C ILE A 151 12.60 -9.60 3.34
N HIS A 152 12.29 -9.08 2.15
CA HIS A 152 11.95 -9.90 1.00
C HIS A 152 13.06 -10.89 0.64
N LYS A 153 14.32 -10.42 0.59
CA LYS A 153 15.48 -11.27 0.29
C LYS A 153 15.66 -12.35 1.35
N ARG A 154 15.47 -12.01 2.63
CA ARG A 154 15.53 -12.98 3.74
C ARG A 154 14.47 -14.06 3.59
N TYR A 155 13.21 -13.70 3.36
CA TYR A 155 12.12 -14.67 3.18
C TYR A 155 12.25 -15.52 1.91
N ARG A 156 12.87 -15.00 0.84
CA ARG A 156 13.17 -15.80 -0.36
C ARG A 156 14.19 -16.90 -0.08
N ASN A 157 15.12 -16.69 0.85
CA ASN A 157 16.17 -17.65 1.16
C ASN A 157 15.76 -18.70 2.21
N THR A 158 14.59 -18.54 2.86
CA THR A 158 14.09 -19.45 3.91
C THR A 158 12.92 -20.34 3.44
N LEU A 159 12.35 -20.04 2.26
CA LEU A 159 11.33 -20.85 1.56
C LEU A 159 12.00 -21.72 0.51
#